data_AF-A0A8C1IMQ6-F1
#
_entry.id   AF-A0A8C1IMQ6-F1
#
_cell.length_a   1.000
_cell.length_b   1.000
_cell.length_c   1.000
_cell.angle_alpha   90.00
_cell.angle_beta   90.00
_cell.angle_gamma   90.00
#
_symmetry.space_group_name_H-M   'P 1'
#
loop_
_entity.id
_entity.type
_entity.pdbx_description
1 polymer ?
#
loop_
_entity_poly.entity_id
_entity_poly.type
_entity_poly.pdbx_seq_one_letter_code
_entity_poly.pdbx_strand_id
1 'polypeptide(L)'
;MEERGEMPHFNTTFEDSSPSLTHIALLQLQRTGHLKYLISQNDRLSELHGNMFVEECEKCDKQYVRDTVIGVMGVKPTGRYCDVTRSRGLRSCRGKLISTLLDWEDSLPDRDLNRADEACQ
;
A
#
# COMPACT_ATOMS: atom_id res chain seq x y z
N MET A 1 1.24 23.84 -10.05
CA MET A 1 2.59 23.29 -10.27
C MET A 1 2.61 22.55 -11.61
N GLU A 2 1.77 21.52 -11.79
CA GLU A 2 1.58 20.86 -13.11
C GLU A 2 1.05 21.79 -14.19
N GLU A 3 0.08 22.65 -13.89
CA GLU A 3 -0.43 23.65 -14.87
C GLU A 3 0.64 24.63 -15.39
N ARG A 4 1.77 24.76 -14.67
CA ARG A 4 2.92 25.59 -15.06
C ARG A 4 4.07 24.78 -15.66
N GLY A 5 3.92 23.45 -15.78
CA GLY A 5 4.96 22.54 -16.26
C GLY A 5 6.17 22.42 -15.33
N GLU A 6 6.06 22.89 -14.09
CA GLU A 6 7.15 22.83 -13.12
C GLU A 6 7.20 21.43 -12.50
N MET A 7 8.33 20.76 -12.67
CA MET A 7 8.57 19.46 -12.04
C MET A 7 8.71 19.63 -10.53
N PRO A 8 8.03 18.82 -9.71
CA PRO A 8 8.26 18.82 -8.28
C PRO A 8 9.72 18.46 -7.98
N HIS A 9 10.33 19.21 -7.07
CA HIS A 9 11.68 18.94 -6.61
C HIS A 9 11.66 17.91 -5.48
N PHE A 10 12.41 16.83 -5.66
CA PHE A 10 12.56 15.78 -4.64
C PHE A 10 13.99 15.77 -4.11
N ASN A 11 14.12 15.77 -2.79
CA ASN A 11 15.44 15.73 -2.11
C ASN A 11 15.95 14.30 -1.87
N THR A 12 15.09 13.29 -2.09
CA THR A 12 15.39 11.87 -1.89
C THR A 12 14.53 11.05 -2.85
N THR A 13 14.93 9.80 -3.11
CA THR A 13 14.06 8.78 -3.71
C THR A 13 13.15 8.19 -2.64
N PHE A 14 12.16 7.40 -3.05
CA PHE A 14 11.29 6.71 -2.10
C PHE A 14 12.03 5.59 -1.38
N GLU A 15 12.90 4.86 -2.09
CA GLU A 15 13.76 3.80 -1.54
C GLU A 15 14.74 4.32 -0.49
N ASP A 16 15.31 5.51 -0.72
CA ASP A 16 16.29 6.11 0.19
C ASP A 16 15.62 6.95 1.29
N SER A 17 14.30 7.15 1.22
CA SER A 17 13.58 7.93 2.21
C SER A 17 13.53 7.21 3.56
N SER A 18 13.91 7.92 4.62
CA SER A 18 13.87 7.41 5.99
C SER A 18 12.63 7.93 6.73
N PRO A 19 12.00 7.14 7.60
CA PRO A 19 10.86 7.59 8.40
C PRO A 19 11.20 8.86 9.20
N SER A 20 10.32 9.86 9.13
CA SER A 20 10.49 11.08 9.92
C SER A 20 10.27 10.84 11.42
N LEU A 21 10.64 11.81 12.25
CA LEU A 21 10.39 11.75 13.70
C LEU A 21 8.91 11.51 14.03
N THR A 22 7.98 12.06 13.25
CA THR A 22 6.54 11.82 13.42
C THR A 22 6.18 10.36 13.19
N HIS A 23 6.74 9.71 12.17
CA HIS A 23 6.50 8.27 11.92
C HIS A 23 6.97 7.43 13.11
N ILE A 24 8.17 7.74 13.64
CA ILE A 24 8.72 7.04 14.81
C ILE A 24 7.90 7.30 16.07
N ALA A 25 7.41 8.53 16.27
CA ALA A 25 6.54 8.86 17.39
C ALA A 25 5.20 8.11 17.33
N LEU A 26 4.55 8.06 16.15
CA LEU A 26 3.30 7.31 15.95
C LEU A 26 3.50 5.81 16.20
N LEU A 27 4.62 5.25 15.73
CA LEU A 27 4.99 3.86 16.03
C LEU A 27 5.10 3.62 17.53
N GLN A 28 5.71 4.55 18.28
CA GLN A 28 5.85 4.41 19.71
C GLN A 28 4.52 4.57 20.46
N LEU A 29 3.64 5.46 20.01
CA LEU A 29 2.28 5.59 20.54
C LEU A 29 1.47 4.30 20.32
N GLN A 30 1.62 3.66 19.17
CA GLN A 30 0.99 2.35 18.90
C GLN A 30 1.53 1.26 19.82
N ARG A 31 2.86 1.14 19.95
CA ARG A 31 3.51 0.12 20.80
C ARG A 31 3.16 0.24 22.27
N THR A 32 2.92 1.46 22.74
CA THR A 32 2.56 1.75 24.13
C THR A 32 1.05 1.72 24.38
N GLY A 33 0.24 1.42 23.36
CA GLY A 33 -1.22 1.30 23.47
C GLY A 33 -1.97 2.64 23.55
N HIS A 34 -1.31 3.76 23.25
CA HIS A 34 -1.93 5.10 23.24
C HIS A 34 -2.58 5.45 21.90
N LEU A 35 -2.20 4.77 20.82
CA LEU A 35 -2.77 4.94 19.50
C LEU A 35 -3.67 3.73 19.17
N LYS A 36 -4.98 3.98 19.11
CA LYS A 36 -6.01 2.97 18.79
C LYS A 36 -5.89 2.51 17.33
N TYR A 37 -5.73 3.46 16.42
CA TYR A 37 -5.68 3.20 14.97
C TYR A 37 -4.99 4.34 14.23
N LEU A 38 -4.40 4.06 13.06
CA LEU A 38 -3.75 5.05 12.19
C LEU A 38 -4.34 4.96 10.78
N ILE A 39 -5.16 5.92 10.40
CA ILE A 39 -5.64 6.04 9.02
C ILE A 39 -4.64 6.92 8.28
N SER A 40 -4.09 6.45 7.16
CA SER A 40 -3.08 7.19 6.42
C SER A 40 -3.37 7.19 4.94
N GLN A 41 -3.17 8.32 4.30
CA GLN A 41 -3.12 8.36 2.83
C GLN A 41 -1.76 7.86 2.30
N ASN A 42 -0.77 7.63 3.17
CA ASN A 42 0.62 7.34 2.78
C ASN A 42 1.28 6.14 3.52
N ASP A 43 0.70 5.52 4.57
CA ASP A 43 1.35 4.41 5.33
C ASP A 43 0.48 3.55 6.30
N ARG A 44 0.64 2.22 6.22
CA ARG A 44 0.64 1.14 7.24
C ARG A 44 -0.53 0.72 8.15
N LEU A 45 -1.72 1.33 8.19
CA LEU A 45 -2.85 0.67 8.90
C LEU A 45 -4.17 0.65 8.10
N SER A 46 -4.46 1.72 7.36
CA SER A 46 -5.43 1.73 6.26
C SER A 46 -4.81 2.59 5.16
N GLU A 47 -4.25 1.96 4.12
CA GLU A 47 -3.59 2.63 3.00
C GLU A 47 -4.63 2.94 1.94
N LEU A 48 -5.44 3.98 2.20
CA LEU A 48 -6.61 4.28 1.37
C LEU A 48 -6.27 4.56 -0.09
N HIS A 49 -5.06 5.05 -0.37
CA HIS A 49 -4.58 5.30 -1.74
C HIS A 49 -3.54 4.27 -2.22
N GLY A 50 -3.32 3.21 -1.44
CA GLY A 50 -2.33 2.18 -1.71
C GLY A 50 -0.91 2.54 -1.28
N ASN A 51 0.02 1.65 -1.62
CA ASN A 51 1.43 1.76 -1.27
C ASN A 51 2.30 1.34 -2.45
N MET A 52 3.26 2.18 -2.80
CA MET A 52 4.11 2.00 -3.97
C MET A 52 5.06 0.80 -3.89
N PHE A 53 5.23 0.23 -2.70
CA PHE A 53 6.00 -0.99 -2.45
C PHE A 53 5.11 -2.24 -2.35
N VAL A 54 3.78 -2.10 -2.45
CA VAL A 54 2.82 -3.19 -2.25
C VAL A 54 2.07 -3.53 -3.53
N GLU A 55 2.16 -4.80 -3.93
CA GLU A 55 1.29 -5.41 -4.93
C GLU A 55 0.40 -6.47 -4.28
N GLU A 56 -0.77 -6.64 -4.85
CA GLU A 56 -1.78 -7.58 -4.38
C GLU A 56 -2.11 -8.60 -5.46
N CYS A 57 -2.41 -9.84 -5.06
CA CYS A 57 -2.87 -10.85 -5.99
C CYS A 57 -4.37 -10.71 -6.26
N GLU A 58 -4.75 -10.51 -7.53
CA GLU A 58 -6.15 -10.41 -7.99
C GLU A 58 -7.05 -11.63 -7.69
N LYS A 59 -6.48 -12.75 -7.21
CA LYS A 59 -7.19 -14.02 -6.99
C LYS A 59 -7.29 -14.48 -5.55
N CYS A 60 -6.44 -13.97 -4.66
CA CYS A 60 -6.36 -14.45 -3.28
C CYS A 60 -6.01 -13.35 -2.29
N ASP A 61 -5.94 -12.11 -2.76
CA ASP A 61 -5.76 -10.89 -1.98
C ASP A 61 -4.48 -10.89 -1.13
N LYS A 62 -3.55 -11.79 -1.46
CA LYS A 62 -2.23 -11.83 -0.83
C LYS A 62 -1.45 -10.60 -1.28
N GLN A 63 -1.06 -9.79 -0.31
CA GLN A 63 -0.17 -8.67 -0.50
C GLN A 63 1.31 -9.08 -0.37
N TYR A 64 2.15 -8.45 -1.18
CA TYR A 64 3.60 -8.59 -1.20
C TYR A 64 4.23 -7.22 -1.04
N VAL A 65 5.02 -7.04 0.04
CA VAL A 65 5.83 -5.85 0.25
C VAL A 65 7.18 -6.07 -0.44
N ARG A 66 7.59 -5.13 -1.29
CA ARG A 66 8.85 -5.13 -2.04
C ARG A 66 9.84 -4.14 -1.43
N ASP A 67 11.11 -4.36 -1.71
CA ASP A 67 12.23 -3.47 -1.37
C ASP A 67 12.35 -2.29 -2.33
N THR A 68 11.95 -2.48 -3.59
CA THR A 68 11.89 -1.43 -4.61
C THR A 68 10.47 -1.04 -4.95
N VAL A 69 10.30 0.17 -5.49
CA VAL A 69 8.99 0.61 -6.00
C VAL A 69 8.51 -0.29 -7.13
N ILE A 70 7.19 -0.50 -7.19
CA ILE A 70 6.58 -1.37 -8.19
C ILE A 70 6.51 -0.70 -9.56
N GLY A 71 6.47 0.64 -9.59
CA GLY A 71 6.52 1.43 -10.82
C GLY A 71 5.25 1.36 -11.67
N VAL A 72 4.14 0.87 -11.11
CA VAL A 72 2.83 0.75 -11.79
C VAL A 72 1.75 1.39 -10.92
N MET A 73 0.86 2.18 -11.53
CA MET A 73 -0.25 2.88 -10.86
C MET A 73 -1.59 2.52 -11.52
N GLY A 74 -2.68 2.73 -10.79
CA GLY A 74 -4.06 2.55 -11.25
C GLY A 74 -4.52 1.09 -11.23
N VAL A 75 -4.12 0.33 -10.21
CA VAL A 75 -4.54 -1.07 -10.02
C VAL A 75 -4.22 -1.97 -11.24
N LYS A 76 -3.11 -1.67 -11.94
CA LYS A 76 -2.69 -2.38 -13.16
C LYS A 76 -1.75 -3.56 -12.86
N PRO A 77 -1.68 -4.57 -13.75
CA PRO A 77 -0.76 -5.69 -13.61
C PRO A 77 0.71 -5.27 -13.54
N THR A 78 1.46 -5.84 -12.60
CA THR A 78 2.89 -5.55 -12.39
C THR A 78 3.83 -6.44 -13.21
N GLY A 79 3.26 -7.43 -13.93
CA GLY A 79 4.00 -8.44 -14.68
C GLY A 79 4.43 -9.67 -13.86
N ARG A 80 4.20 -9.67 -12.54
CA ARG A 80 4.51 -10.79 -11.65
C ARG A 80 3.27 -11.66 -11.37
N TYR A 81 3.52 -12.85 -10.82
CA TYR A 81 2.49 -13.82 -10.47
C TYR A 81 2.61 -14.25 -9.02
N CYS A 82 1.46 -14.53 -8.41
CA CYS A 82 1.33 -15.02 -7.04
C CYS A 82 1.94 -16.41 -6.86
N ASP A 83 2.79 -16.55 -5.84
CA ASP A 83 3.51 -17.78 -5.47
C ASP A 83 2.81 -18.59 -4.37
N VAL A 84 1.72 -18.07 -3.80
CA VAL A 84 0.95 -18.75 -2.76
C VAL A 84 0.52 -20.14 -3.23
N THR A 85 0.85 -21.14 -2.42
CA THR A 85 0.38 -22.51 -2.60
C THR A 85 -0.95 -22.68 -1.87
N ARG A 86 -2.02 -23.04 -2.59
CA ARG A 86 -3.35 -23.22 -1.98
C ARG A 86 -3.42 -24.52 -1.17
N SER A 87 -4.34 -24.57 -0.20
CA SER A 87 -4.52 -25.66 0.76
C SER A 87 -4.55 -27.03 0.09
N ARG A 88 -3.83 -27.99 0.68
CA ARG A 88 -3.48 -29.34 0.17
C ARG A 88 -2.33 -29.43 -0.85
N GLY A 89 -1.62 -28.34 -1.13
CA GLY A 89 -0.36 -28.40 -1.90
C GLY A 89 -0.51 -28.73 -3.40
N LEU A 90 -1.74 -28.92 -3.88
CA LEU A 90 -1.99 -29.45 -5.22
C LEU A 90 -1.97 -28.38 -6.33
N ARG A 91 -2.16 -27.08 -6.01
CA ARG A 91 -2.12 -26.00 -7.01
C ARG A 91 -1.59 -24.68 -6.43
N SER A 92 -0.59 -24.11 -7.10
CA SER A 92 -0.16 -22.71 -6.92
C SER A 92 -1.25 -21.74 -7.40
N CYS A 93 -1.39 -20.59 -6.76
CA CYS A 93 -2.39 -19.58 -7.11
C CYS A 93 -2.22 -19.03 -8.54
N ARG A 94 -1.00 -18.57 -8.88
CA ARG A 94 -0.67 -17.99 -10.20
C ARG A 94 -1.64 -16.89 -10.65
N GLY A 95 -2.25 -16.15 -9.73
CA GLY A 95 -2.95 -14.90 -10.06
C GLY A 95 -1.95 -13.83 -10.48
N LYS A 96 -2.36 -12.90 -11.35
CA LYS A 96 -1.52 -11.73 -11.64
C LYS A 96 -1.41 -10.89 -10.37
N LEU A 97 -0.24 -10.30 -10.17
CA LEU A 97 -0.05 -9.27 -9.17
C LEU A 97 -0.39 -7.92 -9.79
N ILE A 98 -1.14 -7.12 -9.06
CA ILE A 98 -1.59 -5.78 -9.44
C ILE A 98 -1.05 -4.76 -8.44
N SER A 99 -0.83 -3.53 -8.89
CA SER A 99 -0.50 -2.42 -8.00
C SER A 99 -1.65 -2.12 -7.04
N THR A 100 -1.33 -1.58 -5.85
CA THR A 100 -2.34 -1.07 -4.92
C THR A 100 -2.56 0.44 -5.06
N LEU A 101 -1.71 1.15 -5.81
CA LEU A 101 -1.83 2.59 -6.02
C LEU A 101 -3.04 2.91 -6.89
N LEU A 102 -3.93 3.76 -6.37
CA LEU A 102 -5.14 4.22 -7.04
C LEU A 102 -4.83 5.35 -8.04
N ASP A 103 -5.52 5.34 -9.18
CA ASP A 103 -5.68 6.48 -10.07
C ASP A 103 -6.93 7.29 -9.64
N TRP A 104 -7.13 8.47 -10.24
CA TRP A 104 -8.23 9.38 -9.87
C TRP A 104 -9.64 8.77 -10.01
N GLU A 105 -9.78 7.82 -10.92
CA GLU A 105 -11.06 7.16 -11.23
C GLU A 105 -11.29 5.89 -10.40
N ASP A 106 -10.30 5.44 -9.64
CA ASP A 106 -10.39 4.21 -8.87
C ASP A 106 -11.12 4.42 -7.54
N SER A 107 -11.96 3.45 -7.17
CA SER A 107 -12.62 3.42 -5.86
C SER A 107 -11.63 3.09 -4.74
N LEU A 108 -11.89 3.62 -3.54
CA LEU A 108 -11.15 3.23 -2.33
C LEU A 108 -11.32 1.72 -2.06
N PRO A 109 -10.27 1.04 -1.54
CA PRO A 109 -10.34 -0.37 -1.17
C PRO A 109 -11.31 -0.60 -0.01
N ASP A 110 -12.39 -1.35 -0.25
CA ASP A 110 -13.45 -1.63 0.72
C ASP A 110 -12.91 -2.13 2.07
N ARG A 111 -11.91 -3.02 2.06
CA ARG A 111 -11.34 -3.60 3.29
C ARG A 111 -10.71 -2.54 4.19
N ASP A 112 -9.92 -1.65 3.60
CA ASP A 112 -9.16 -0.63 4.33
C ASP A 112 -10.07 0.54 4.73
N LEU A 113 -11.07 0.86 3.90
CA LEU A 113 -12.12 1.83 4.20
C LEU A 113 -13.01 1.37 5.37
N ASN A 114 -13.52 0.14 5.33
CA ASN A 114 -14.36 -0.39 6.41
C ASN A 114 -13.62 -0.42 7.75
N ARG A 115 -12.33 -0.78 7.76
CA ARG A 115 -11.52 -0.74 8.99
C ARG A 115 -11.29 0.68 9.50
N ALA A 116 -11.12 1.64 8.59
CA ALA A 116 -11.00 3.05 8.95
C ALA A 116 -12.30 3.57 9.59
N ASP A 117 -13.46 3.20 9.02
CA ASP A 117 -14.77 3.57 9.55
C ASP A 117 -15.04 2.92 10.92
N GLU A 118 -14.74 1.63 11.08
CA GLU A 118 -14.87 0.91 12.36
C GLU A 118 -14.00 1.54 13.46
N ALA A 119 -12.79 1.99 13.13
CA ALA A 119 -11.89 2.61 14.09
C ALA A 119 -12.40 3.97 14.60
N CYS A 120 -13.21 4.67 13.81
CA CYS A 120 -13.79 5.98 14.14
C CYS A 120 -14.98 5.90 15.10
N GLN A 121 -15.53 4.71 15.35
CA GLN A 121 -16.58 4.45 16.33
C GLN A 121 -16.01 4.15 17.72
#